data_AF-A0A923ZVN2-F1
#
_entry.id   AF-A0A923ZVN2-F1
#
_cell.length_a   1.000
_cell.length_b   1.000
_cell.length_c   1.000
_cell.angle_alpha   90.00
_cell.angle_beta   90.00
_cell.angle_gamma   90.00
#
_symmetry.space_group_name_H-M   'P 1'
#
loop_
_entity.id
_entity.type
_entity.pdbx_description
1 polymer ?
#
loop_
_entity_poly.entity_id
_entity_poly.type
_entity_poly.pdbx_seq_one_letter_code
_entity_poly.pdbx_strand_id
1 'polypeptide(L)'
;LTYSRIGENFKAETGFVPRKGYYYINPNIGYTYYLKNSKSRIISHGPKLLSFMYRNNKTDVPVDVSLSSDNSTTHVLAYNFTFRDRATFDVFVAYDNVLLFSSFNPINPYSKDFFVKNRSEHSWTSWSTSFVSSPRNLFTYGLSSRYGTYFGDGTRLRLNGQIGYRFQPFVSLSLSAEHNKIKDVNVFKGNDNKPTLGGTDFWLIQSKFDITFTNKIFWTTYIQYNEQVKNVNLNSRIQWRYKPASDVFLVYSDNYLPSDLGIKNRSIVLKWNYWWNI
;
A
#
# COMPACT_ATOMS: atom_id res chain seq x y z
N LEU A 1 -21.54 -3.42 -9.37
CA LEU A 1 -20.86 -2.96 -10.61
C LEU A 1 -20.65 -1.48 -10.49
N THR A 2 -19.41 -1.01 -10.64
CA THR A 2 -19.11 0.42 -10.71
C THR A 2 -18.58 0.74 -12.10
N TYR A 3 -19.06 1.84 -12.67
CA TYR A 3 -18.64 2.37 -13.97
C TYR A 3 -18.32 3.86 -13.84
N SER A 4 -17.19 4.29 -14.41
CA SER A 4 -16.86 5.72 -14.53
C SER A 4 -16.14 6.00 -15.86
N ARG A 5 -16.24 7.25 -16.33
CA ARG A 5 -15.64 7.70 -17.59
C ARG A 5 -14.99 9.07 -17.38
N ILE A 6 -13.76 9.21 -17.86
CA ILE A 6 -13.09 10.51 -17.97
C ILE A 6 -12.88 10.80 -19.46
N GLY A 7 -13.50 11.87 -19.95
CA GLY A 7 -13.37 12.30 -21.34
C GLY A 7 -11.94 12.73 -21.69
N GLU A 8 -11.56 12.62 -22.96
CA GLU A 8 -10.23 13.00 -23.45
C GLU A 8 -9.96 14.49 -23.28
N ASN A 9 -10.97 15.31 -23.53
CA ASN A 9 -10.90 16.77 -23.41
C ASN A 9 -11.10 17.28 -21.99
N PHE A 10 -11.15 16.38 -20.98
CA PHE A 10 -11.35 16.79 -19.60
C PHE A 10 -10.16 17.63 -19.13
N LYS A 11 -10.39 18.89 -18.75
CA LYS A 11 -9.39 19.73 -18.10
C LYS A 11 -9.76 19.84 -16.63
N ALA A 12 -8.88 19.38 -15.75
CA ALA A 12 -9.03 19.66 -14.33
C ALA A 12 -8.63 21.12 -14.10
N GLU A 13 -9.61 21.96 -13.78
CA GLU A 13 -9.38 23.37 -13.43
C GLU A 13 -8.67 23.48 -12.07
N THR A 14 -8.89 22.51 -11.19
CA THR A 14 -8.17 22.34 -9.93
C THR A 14 -7.81 20.87 -9.73
N GLY A 15 -6.56 20.58 -9.38
CA GLY A 15 -6.08 19.22 -9.11
C GLY A 15 -5.42 18.55 -10.31
N PHE A 16 -5.11 17.26 -10.16
CA PHE A 16 -4.37 16.47 -11.15
C PHE A 16 -5.17 15.24 -11.57
N VAL A 17 -5.34 15.06 -12.88
CA VAL A 17 -5.99 13.88 -13.47
C VAL A 17 -4.92 13.06 -14.18
N PRO A 18 -4.49 11.92 -13.60
CA PRO A 18 -3.34 11.17 -14.09
C PRO A 18 -3.57 10.52 -15.46
N ARG A 19 -4.82 10.22 -15.81
CA ARG A 19 -5.19 9.62 -17.11
C ARG A 19 -6.50 10.21 -17.62
N LYS A 20 -6.58 10.51 -18.91
CA LYS A 20 -7.79 10.98 -19.60
C LYS A 20 -8.16 9.98 -20.69
N GLY A 21 -9.41 10.00 -21.15
CA GLY A 21 -9.85 9.15 -22.25
C GLY A 21 -9.96 7.68 -21.87
N TYR A 22 -10.52 7.36 -20.70
CA TYR A 22 -10.71 5.97 -20.31
C TYR A 22 -12.08 5.72 -19.71
N TYR A 23 -12.49 4.45 -19.81
CA TYR A 23 -13.61 3.83 -19.14
C TYR A 23 -13.07 2.95 -18.03
N TYR A 24 -13.60 3.12 -16.83
CA TYR A 24 -13.30 2.23 -15.71
C TYR A 24 -14.51 1.39 -15.37
N ILE A 25 -14.29 0.09 -15.32
CA ILE A 25 -15.32 -0.91 -15.07
C ILE A 25 -14.84 -1.81 -13.94
N ASN A 26 -15.67 -1.95 -12.91
CA ASN A 26 -15.36 -2.79 -11.75
C ASN A 26 -16.56 -3.69 -11.41
N PRO A 27 -16.74 -4.83 -12.10
CA PRO A 27 -17.69 -5.84 -11.67
C PRO A 27 -17.17 -6.56 -10.43
N ASN A 28 -18.09 -6.86 -9.53
CA ASN A 28 -17.84 -7.59 -8.29
C ASN A 28 -19.02 -8.52 -8.07
N ILE A 29 -18.74 -9.81 -8.03
CA ILE A 29 -19.72 -10.87 -7.82
C ILE A 29 -19.21 -11.68 -6.64
N GLY A 30 -20.04 -11.91 -5.64
CA GLY A 30 -19.65 -12.72 -4.50
C GLY A 30 -20.86 -13.36 -3.86
N TYR A 31 -20.62 -14.47 -3.19
CA TYR A 31 -21.63 -15.16 -2.39
C TYR A 31 -21.10 -15.35 -0.98
N THR A 32 -21.93 -15.10 0.03
CA THR A 32 -21.54 -15.23 1.44
C THR A 32 -22.41 -16.27 2.13
N TYR A 33 -21.78 -17.35 2.56
CA TYR A 33 -22.39 -18.36 3.42
C TYR A 33 -22.35 -17.87 4.87
N TYR A 34 -23.50 -17.89 5.54
CA TYR A 34 -23.60 -17.62 6.97
C TYR A 34 -23.78 -18.92 7.74
N LEU A 35 -22.89 -19.20 8.68
CA LEU A 35 -22.93 -20.42 9.49
C LEU A 35 -23.89 -20.22 10.67
N LYS A 36 -25.00 -20.97 10.67
CA LYS A 36 -26.03 -20.92 11.72
C LYS A 36 -25.59 -21.58 13.04
N ASN A 37 -24.58 -22.46 13.01
CA ASN A 37 -24.09 -23.16 14.19
C ASN A 37 -23.38 -22.21 15.17
N SER A 38 -23.93 -22.05 16.38
CA SER A 38 -23.38 -21.20 17.44
C SER A 38 -22.00 -21.64 17.95
N LYS A 39 -21.64 -22.92 17.81
CA LYS A 39 -20.32 -23.47 18.23
C LYS A 39 -19.20 -23.24 17.20
N SER A 40 -19.52 -22.83 15.97
CA SER A 40 -18.51 -22.56 14.93
C SER A 40 -17.67 -21.32 15.27
N ARG A 41 -16.35 -21.36 15.05
CA ARG A 41 -15.49 -20.15 15.15
C ARG A 41 -15.68 -19.19 13.98
N ILE A 42 -16.10 -19.70 12.82
CA ILE A 42 -16.36 -18.92 11.60
C ILE A 42 -17.82 -18.45 11.63
N ILE A 43 -18.07 -17.17 11.37
CA ILE A 43 -19.43 -16.60 11.25
C ILE A 43 -19.91 -16.61 9.81
N SER A 44 -19.03 -16.29 8.88
CA SER A 44 -19.33 -16.28 7.46
C SER A 44 -18.08 -16.54 6.62
N HIS A 45 -18.30 -17.05 5.42
CA HIS A 45 -17.24 -17.24 4.44
C HIS A 45 -17.82 -17.27 3.02
N GLY A 46 -16.98 -17.12 2.00
CA GLY A 46 -17.43 -17.38 0.64
C GLY A 46 -16.54 -16.80 -0.44
N PRO A 47 -16.81 -17.19 -1.70
CA PRO A 47 -16.04 -16.77 -2.85
C PRO A 47 -16.41 -15.35 -3.29
N LYS A 48 -15.45 -14.65 -3.86
CA LYS A 48 -15.63 -13.38 -4.58
C LYS A 48 -14.82 -13.38 -5.87
N LEU A 49 -15.43 -12.86 -6.93
CA LEU A 49 -14.79 -12.55 -8.19
C LEU A 49 -14.83 -11.04 -8.38
N LEU A 50 -13.67 -10.42 -8.51
CA LEU A 50 -13.53 -9.00 -8.79
C LEU A 50 -12.75 -8.80 -10.08
N SER A 51 -13.12 -7.79 -10.85
CA SER A 51 -12.33 -7.37 -12.00
C SER A 51 -12.16 -5.85 -11.95
N PHE A 52 -10.96 -5.36 -12.22
CA PHE A 52 -10.68 -3.94 -12.40
C PHE A 52 -10.25 -3.76 -13.85
N MET A 53 -10.96 -2.95 -14.62
CA MET A 53 -10.67 -2.78 -16.04
C MET A 53 -10.63 -1.30 -16.37
N TYR A 54 -9.46 -0.85 -16.82
CA TYR A 54 -9.28 0.45 -17.46
C TYR A 54 -9.26 0.21 -18.95
N ARG A 55 -10.25 0.75 -19.68
CA ARG A 55 -10.34 0.64 -21.12
C ARG A 55 -10.18 1.97 -21.82
N ASN A 56 -9.42 2.02 -22.90
CA ASN A 56 -9.32 3.18 -23.76
C ASN A 56 -9.91 2.85 -25.15
N ASN A 57 -10.64 3.80 -25.74
CA ASN A 57 -11.25 3.64 -27.08
C ASN A 57 -10.48 4.39 -28.18
N LYS A 58 -9.21 4.73 -27.96
CA LYS A 58 -8.40 5.39 -29.00
C LYS A 58 -8.25 4.49 -30.21
N THR A 59 -8.67 5.00 -31.37
CA THR A 59 -8.54 4.37 -32.68
C THR A 59 -7.22 4.74 -33.39
N ASP A 60 -6.54 5.81 -32.95
CA ASP A 60 -5.24 6.28 -33.48
C ASP A 60 -4.04 5.67 -32.75
N VAL A 61 -4.08 4.36 -32.52
CA VAL A 61 -2.91 3.62 -32.04
C VAL A 61 -2.16 3.11 -33.28
N PRO A 62 -0.83 3.32 -33.41
CA PRO A 62 -0.04 2.75 -34.49
C PRO A 62 -0.33 1.26 -34.63
N VAL A 63 -0.47 0.78 -35.88
CA VAL A 63 -0.90 -0.59 -36.26
C VAL A 63 -0.11 -1.71 -35.55
N ASP A 64 1.08 -1.39 -35.05
CA ASP A 64 1.99 -2.30 -34.37
C ASP A 64 1.61 -2.57 -32.89
N VAL A 65 0.62 -1.84 -32.35
CA VAL A 65 0.12 -1.99 -30.98
C VAL A 65 -1.35 -2.37 -31.08
N SER A 66 -1.65 -3.64 -30.81
CA SER A 66 -3.01 -4.19 -30.92
C SER A 66 -4.01 -3.31 -30.16
N LEU A 67 -5.13 -2.93 -30.79
CA LEU A 67 -6.18 -2.07 -30.20
C LEU A 67 -6.74 -2.60 -28.85
N SER A 68 -6.48 -3.87 -28.51
CA SER A 68 -6.80 -4.48 -27.22
C SER A 68 -5.83 -4.14 -26.08
N SER A 69 -4.60 -3.71 -26.40
CA SER A 69 -3.46 -3.56 -25.48
C SER A 69 -3.50 -2.27 -24.66
N ASP A 70 -4.27 -1.26 -25.04
CA ASP A 70 -4.35 0.03 -24.32
C ASP A 70 -5.13 -0.05 -22.99
N ASN A 71 -5.52 -1.27 -22.63
CA ASN A 71 -6.34 -1.62 -21.50
C ASN A 71 -5.47 -2.21 -20.37
N SER A 72 -5.77 -1.86 -19.13
CA SER A 72 -5.15 -2.51 -17.97
C SER A 72 -6.23 -3.26 -17.21
N THR A 73 -6.04 -4.55 -16.97
CA THR A 73 -7.00 -5.39 -16.28
C THR A 73 -6.38 -6.11 -15.09
N THR A 74 -7.15 -6.23 -14.01
CA THR A 74 -6.82 -7.06 -12.86
C THR A 74 -8.02 -7.94 -12.56
N HIS A 75 -7.86 -9.25 -12.66
CA HIS A 75 -8.89 -10.23 -12.32
C HIS A 75 -8.51 -10.93 -11.02
N VAL A 76 -9.42 -10.92 -10.05
CA VAL A 76 -9.19 -11.46 -8.70
C VAL A 76 -10.24 -12.51 -8.39
N LEU A 77 -9.78 -13.73 -8.11
CA LEU A 77 -10.58 -14.77 -7.48
C LEU A 77 -10.17 -14.86 -6.01
N ALA A 78 -11.09 -14.55 -5.11
CA ALA A 78 -10.86 -14.51 -3.68
C ALA A 78 -11.80 -15.47 -2.93
N TYR A 79 -11.35 -15.90 -1.76
CA TYR A 79 -12.18 -16.56 -0.77
C TYR A 79 -11.94 -15.91 0.58
N ASN A 80 -13.01 -15.39 1.18
CA ASN A 80 -12.95 -14.66 2.45
C ASN A 80 -13.56 -15.50 3.57
N PHE A 81 -12.99 -15.40 4.76
CA PHE A 81 -13.50 -15.97 6.00
C PHE A 81 -13.57 -14.86 7.05
N THR A 82 -14.70 -14.77 7.74
CA THR A 82 -14.88 -13.91 8.90
C THR A 82 -15.13 -14.80 10.11
N PHE A 83 -14.39 -14.55 11.19
CA PHE A 83 -14.53 -15.26 12.46
C PHE A 83 -15.50 -14.52 13.38
N ARG A 84 -16.07 -15.22 14.36
CA ARG A 84 -17.03 -14.64 15.32
C ARG A 84 -16.44 -13.52 16.17
N ASP A 85 -15.14 -13.59 16.46
CA ASP A 85 -14.40 -12.55 17.16
C ASP A 85 -14.06 -11.35 16.27
N ARG A 86 -14.43 -11.37 14.98
CA ARG A 86 -14.10 -10.39 13.93
C ARG A 86 -12.68 -10.48 13.38
N ALA A 87 -11.94 -11.54 13.65
CA ALA A 87 -10.76 -11.84 12.84
C ALA A 87 -11.18 -12.12 11.38
N THR A 88 -10.28 -11.87 10.43
CA THR A 88 -10.49 -12.20 9.01
C THR A 88 -9.34 -13.04 8.50
N PHE A 89 -9.67 -13.97 7.60
CA PHE A 89 -8.71 -14.72 6.82
C PHE A 89 -9.12 -14.67 5.36
N ASP A 90 -8.21 -14.26 4.51
CA ASP A 90 -8.47 -13.95 3.12
C ASP A 90 -7.40 -14.59 2.25
N VAL A 91 -7.82 -15.30 1.21
CA VAL A 91 -6.92 -15.82 0.17
C VAL A 91 -7.41 -15.34 -1.17
N PHE A 92 -6.50 -14.95 -2.05
CA PHE A 92 -6.87 -14.61 -3.41
C PHE A 92 -5.76 -14.94 -4.41
N VAL A 93 -6.17 -15.22 -5.65
CA VAL A 93 -5.29 -15.22 -6.81
C VAL A 93 -5.69 -14.03 -7.68
N ALA A 94 -4.70 -13.26 -8.11
CA ALA A 94 -4.86 -12.13 -8.99
C ALA A 94 -4.05 -12.33 -10.26
N TYR A 95 -4.69 -12.14 -11.41
CA TYR A 95 -4.05 -11.98 -12.71
C TYR A 95 -4.08 -10.50 -13.09
N ASP A 96 -2.92 -9.91 -13.25
CA ASP A 96 -2.74 -8.52 -13.66
C ASP A 96 -2.22 -8.50 -15.10
N ASN A 97 -2.78 -7.63 -15.94
CA ASN A 97 -2.31 -7.31 -17.28
C ASN A 97 -2.26 -5.78 -17.41
N VAL A 98 -1.07 -5.26 -17.70
CA VAL A 98 -0.80 -3.82 -17.68
C VAL A 98 0.00 -3.44 -18.91
N LEU A 99 -0.53 -2.49 -19.67
CA LEU A 99 0.24 -1.70 -20.63
C LEU A 99 0.82 -0.46 -19.97
N LEU A 100 2.09 -0.21 -20.25
CA LEU A 100 2.80 0.96 -19.76
C LEU A 100 2.78 2.11 -20.75
N PHE A 101 2.38 3.30 -20.30
CA PHE A 101 2.40 4.53 -21.11
C PHE A 101 3.70 5.31 -21.00
N SER A 102 4.57 4.91 -20.07
CA SER A 102 5.86 5.55 -19.82
C SER A 102 6.84 4.52 -19.26
N SER A 103 8.12 4.69 -19.61
CA SER A 103 9.19 3.94 -18.97
C SER A 103 9.27 4.27 -17.48
N PHE A 104 9.43 3.23 -16.66
CA PHE A 104 9.65 3.36 -15.23
C PHE A 104 10.43 2.15 -14.71
N ASN A 105 10.93 2.25 -13.48
CA ASN A 105 11.64 1.16 -12.82
C ASN A 105 10.66 0.28 -12.01
N PRO A 106 10.37 -0.97 -12.44
CA PRO A 106 9.45 -1.83 -11.71
C PRO A 106 10.07 -2.43 -10.44
N ILE A 107 11.39 -2.31 -10.26
CA ILE A 107 12.13 -2.92 -9.16
C ILE A 107 12.36 -1.89 -8.05
N ASN A 108 12.74 -0.66 -8.41
CA ASN A 108 12.88 0.46 -7.48
C ASN A 108 12.44 1.79 -8.11
N PRO A 109 11.22 2.28 -7.84
CA PRO A 109 10.70 3.53 -8.41
C PRO A 109 11.54 4.78 -8.09
N TYR A 110 12.40 4.74 -7.08
CA TYR A 110 13.27 5.86 -6.68
C TYR A 110 14.62 5.89 -7.40
N SER A 111 14.91 4.87 -8.22
CA SER A 111 16.12 4.79 -9.04
C SER A 111 15.77 4.79 -10.52
N LYS A 112 16.58 5.49 -11.32
CA LYS A 112 16.50 5.48 -12.79
C LYS A 112 17.44 4.45 -13.43
N ASP A 113 18.14 3.65 -12.63
CA ASP A 113 19.18 2.73 -13.11
C ASP A 113 18.60 1.64 -14.02
N PHE A 114 17.37 1.22 -13.73
CA PHE A 114 16.64 0.21 -14.49
C PHE A 114 15.31 0.76 -14.98
N PHE A 115 14.85 0.27 -16.13
CA PHE A 115 13.54 0.60 -16.64
C PHE A 115 12.95 -0.51 -17.49
N VAL A 116 11.63 -0.53 -17.59
CA VAL A 116 10.90 -1.21 -18.67
C VAL A 116 10.52 -0.20 -19.75
N LYS A 117 10.47 -0.65 -20.99
CA LYS A 117 10.21 0.23 -22.14
C LYS A 117 8.80 0.84 -22.07
N ASN A 118 8.68 2.04 -22.60
CA ASN A 118 7.40 2.64 -22.93
C ASN A 118 6.62 1.71 -23.88
N ARG A 119 5.30 1.63 -23.74
CA ARG A 119 4.38 0.83 -24.57
C ARG A 119 4.69 -0.67 -24.56
N SER A 120 5.29 -1.16 -23.49
CA SER A 120 5.41 -2.61 -23.26
C SER A 120 4.23 -3.13 -22.45
N GLU A 121 3.74 -4.31 -22.82
CA GLU A 121 2.72 -5.06 -22.10
C GLU A 121 3.36 -6.04 -21.12
N HIS A 122 2.80 -6.12 -19.91
CA HIS A 122 3.26 -7.01 -18.86
C HIS A 122 2.06 -7.70 -18.22
N SER A 123 2.15 -9.01 -18.08
CA SER A 123 1.18 -9.79 -17.33
C SER A 123 1.83 -10.60 -16.23
N TRP A 124 1.13 -10.80 -15.13
CA TRP A 124 1.60 -11.66 -14.06
C TRP A 124 0.45 -12.22 -13.22
N THR A 125 0.72 -13.33 -12.55
CA THR A 125 -0.19 -14.00 -11.63
C THR A 125 0.41 -14.03 -10.25
N SER A 126 -0.38 -13.66 -9.24
CA SER A 126 0.07 -13.68 -7.86
C SER A 126 -0.99 -14.25 -6.93
N TRP A 127 -0.53 -15.05 -5.98
CA TRP A 127 -1.27 -15.52 -4.83
C TRP A 127 -1.10 -14.51 -3.69
N SER A 128 -2.16 -14.20 -2.94
CA SER A 128 -2.07 -13.58 -1.63
C SER A 128 -2.80 -14.35 -0.55
N THR A 129 -2.21 -14.38 0.64
CA THR A 129 -2.83 -14.86 1.88
C THR A 129 -2.77 -13.74 2.90
N SER A 130 -3.84 -13.51 3.65
CA SER A 130 -3.91 -12.49 4.70
C SER A 130 -4.68 -13.02 5.90
N PHE A 131 -4.17 -12.77 7.10
CA PHE A 131 -4.86 -12.98 8.35
C PHE A 131 -4.78 -11.71 9.18
N VAL A 132 -5.91 -11.27 9.73
CA VAL A 132 -5.97 -10.14 10.66
C VAL A 132 -6.77 -10.58 11.88
N SER A 133 -6.14 -10.51 13.05
CA SER A 133 -6.79 -10.82 14.32
C SER A 133 -7.92 -9.83 14.67
N SER A 134 -8.72 -10.16 15.68
CA SER A 134 -9.78 -9.26 16.13
C SER A 134 -9.26 -7.88 16.57
N PRO A 135 -9.80 -6.77 16.05
CA PRO A 135 -9.41 -5.42 16.45
C PRO A 135 -9.88 -5.06 17.88
N ARG A 136 -10.68 -5.90 18.52
CA ARG A 136 -11.18 -5.68 19.88
C ARG A 136 -10.17 -6.11 20.95
N ASN A 137 -9.27 -7.02 20.62
CA ASN A 137 -8.31 -7.56 21.59
C ASN A 137 -7.24 -6.52 21.96
N LEU A 138 -6.67 -6.64 23.16
CA LEU A 138 -5.56 -5.79 23.59
C LEU A 138 -4.31 -6.06 22.75
N PHE A 139 -4.03 -7.34 22.52
CA PHE A 139 -3.02 -7.80 21.59
C PHE A 139 -3.65 -8.04 20.21
N THR A 140 -3.14 -7.34 19.21
CA THR A 140 -3.55 -7.49 17.82
C THR A 140 -2.35 -7.91 16.99
N TYR A 141 -2.58 -8.74 15.99
CA TYR A 141 -1.59 -9.15 15.02
C TYR A 141 -2.22 -9.35 13.65
N GLY A 142 -1.40 -9.21 12.62
CA GLY A 142 -1.77 -9.44 11.24
C GLY A 142 -0.57 -9.94 10.46
N LEU A 143 -0.82 -10.83 9.51
CA LEU A 143 0.18 -11.35 8.59
C LEU A 143 -0.43 -11.37 7.20
N SER A 144 0.26 -10.80 6.23
CA SER A 144 -0.10 -10.91 4.82
C SER A 144 1.11 -11.28 3.99
N SER A 145 0.90 -12.16 3.02
CA SER A 145 1.89 -12.54 2.03
C SER A 145 1.31 -12.34 0.64
N ARG A 146 2.16 -11.99 -0.31
CA ARG A 146 1.86 -12.03 -1.74
C ARG A 146 3.05 -12.59 -2.49
N TYR A 147 2.84 -13.68 -3.21
CA TYR A 147 3.89 -14.37 -3.95
C TYR A 147 3.40 -14.74 -5.35
N GLY A 148 4.28 -14.65 -6.34
CA GLY A 148 3.98 -15.08 -7.70
C GLY A 148 4.92 -14.44 -8.71
N THR A 149 4.51 -14.50 -9.97
CA THR A 149 5.23 -13.83 -11.04
C THR A 149 5.06 -12.32 -10.93
N TYR A 150 5.96 -11.58 -11.58
CA TYR A 150 6.00 -10.12 -11.51
C TYR A 150 6.66 -9.56 -12.77
N PHE A 151 5.91 -8.74 -13.52
CA PHE A 151 6.37 -8.11 -14.78
C PHE A 151 6.98 -9.13 -15.76
N GLY A 152 6.17 -10.09 -16.20
CA GLY A 152 6.60 -11.20 -17.05
C GLY A 152 7.17 -12.35 -16.22
N ASP A 153 8.41 -12.74 -16.50
CA ASP A 153 9.05 -13.94 -15.93
C ASP A 153 9.66 -13.74 -14.55
N GLY A 154 9.72 -12.49 -14.07
CA GLY A 154 10.26 -12.18 -12.75
C GLY A 154 9.39 -12.75 -11.62
N THR A 155 9.94 -12.78 -10.41
CA THR A 155 9.22 -13.22 -9.21
C THR A 155 9.20 -12.13 -8.15
N ARG A 156 8.11 -12.05 -7.40
CA ARG A 156 8.00 -11.15 -6.24
C ARG A 156 7.43 -11.88 -5.05
N LEU A 157 8.14 -11.79 -3.93
CA LEU A 157 7.65 -12.12 -2.60
C LEU A 157 7.48 -10.83 -1.80
N ARG A 158 6.28 -10.60 -1.29
CA ARG A 158 5.99 -9.56 -0.30
C ARG A 158 5.47 -10.23 0.96
N LEU A 159 6.13 -10.00 2.08
CA LEU A 159 5.68 -10.40 3.41
C LEU A 159 5.42 -9.14 4.21
N ASN A 160 4.28 -9.05 4.89
CA ASN A 160 3.96 -7.95 5.78
C ASN A 160 3.39 -8.51 7.08
N GLY A 161 4.06 -8.22 8.19
CA GLY A 161 3.65 -8.58 9.54
C GLY A 161 3.34 -7.32 10.34
N GLN A 162 2.31 -7.39 11.17
CA GLN A 162 1.89 -6.30 12.03
C GLN A 162 1.58 -6.88 13.41
N ILE A 163 2.07 -6.22 14.46
CA ILE A 163 1.73 -6.54 15.84
C ILE A 163 1.38 -5.25 16.57
N GLY A 164 0.45 -5.34 17.50
CA GLY A 164 0.02 -4.23 18.33
C GLY A 164 -0.34 -4.71 19.72
N TYR A 165 -0.07 -3.87 20.72
CA TYR A 165 -0.51 -4.12 22.08
C TYR A 165 -0.99 -2.83 22.72
N ARG A 166 -2.16 -2.88 23.35
CA ARG A 166 -2.75 -1.75 24.07
C ARG A 166 -2.79 -2.03 25.56
N PHE A 167 -2.00 -1.28 26.33
CA PHE A 167 -2.16 -1.17 27.79
C PHE A 167 -3.21 -0.09 28.05
N GLN A 168 -4.48 -0.46 27.91
CA GLN A 168 -5.58 0.52 28.00
C GLN A 168 -5.71 1.10 29.42
N PRO A 169 -6.06 2.40 29.55
CA PRO A 169 -6.23 3.40 28.48
C PRO A 169 -4.94 4.16 28.11
N PHE A 170 -3.79 3.82 28.70
CA PHE A 170 -2.61 4.71 28.75
C PHE A 170 -1.65 4.54 27.59
N VAL A 171 -1.39 3.32 27.12
CA VAL A 171 -0.34 3.05 26.13
C VAL A 171 -0.86 2.22 24.97
N SER A 172 -0.48 2.59 23.76
CA SER A 172 -0.66 1.80 22.55
C SER A 172 0.66 1.68 21.81
N LEU A 173 1.07 0.43 21.58
CA LEU A 173 2.30 0.08 20.86
C LEU A 173 1.91 -0.62 19.56
N SER A 174 2.58 -0.30 18.47
CA SER A 174 2.45 -1.07 17.23
C SER A 174 3.76 -1.15 16.48
N LEU A 175 4.02 -2.31 15.87
CA LEU A 175 5.15 -2.58 15.00
C LEU A 175 4.62 -3.21 13.72
N SER A 176 5.07 -2.71 12.58
CA SER A 176 4.79 -3.25 11.25
C SER A 176 6.12 -3.46 10.54
N ALA A 177 6.30 -4.62 9.94
CA ALA A 177 7.47 -4.95 9.14
C ALA A 177 7.01 -5.49 7.79
N GLU A 178 7.55 -4.93 6.72
CA GLU A 178 7.36 -5.40 5.35
C GLU A 178 8.70 -5.79 4.75
N HIS A 179 8.76 -6.97 4.16
CA HIS A 179 9.87 -7.47 3.38
C HIS A 179 9.40 -7.64 1.94
N ASN A 180 10.15 -7.07 1.00
CA ASN A 180 9.85 -7.16 -0.42
C ASN A 180 11.08 -7.65 -1.16
N LYS A 181 10.94 -8.78 -1.85
CA LYS A 181 12.00 -9.43 -2.61
C LYS A 181 11.53 -9.64 -4.04
N ILE A 182 12.17 -8.94 -4.96
CA ILE A 182 11.92 -8.99 -6.40
C ILE A 182 13.15 -9.61 -7.07
N LYS A 183 12.95 -10.58 -7.95
CA LYS A 183 14.03 -11.25 -8.67
C LYS A 183 13.69 -11.43 -10.15
N ASP A 184 14.75 -11.52 -10.95
CA ASP A 184 14.70 -11.99 -12.34
C ASP A 184 13.72 -11.23 -13.24
N VAL A 185 13.50 -9.95 -12.96
CA VAL A 185 12.65 -9.10 -13.80
C VAL A 185 13.46 -8.63 -15.00
N ASN A 186 12.91 -8.82 -16.21
CA ASN A 186 13.50 -8.32 -17.45
C ASN A 186 13.43 -6.80 -17.51
N VAL A 187 14.58 -6.13 -17.35
CA VAL A 187 14.72 -4.67 -17.36
C VAL A 187 15.87 -4.24 -18.27
N PHE A 188 15.86 -2.98 -18.68
CA PHE A 188 16.96 -2.34 -19.40
C PHE A 188 17.73 -1.44 -18.44
N LYS A 189 19.04 -1.29 -18.63
CA LYS A 189 19.93 -0.48 -17.79
C LYS A 189 20.49 0.70 -18.57
N GLY A 190 20.32 1.92 -18.08
CA GLY A 190 20.85 3.12 -18.74
C GLY A 190 20.37 3.29 -20.19
N ASN A 191 21.29 3.35 -21.16
CA ASN A 191 20.97 3.40 -22.60
C ASN A 191 21.17 2.05 -23.31
N ASP A 192 21.41 0.96 -22.57
CA ASP A 192 21.60 -0.35 -23.19
C ASP A 192 20.28 -0.87 -23.77
N ASN A 193 20.32 -1.26 -25.03
CA ASN A 193 19.20 -1.89 -25.73
C ASN A 193 19.08 -3.40 -25.46
N LYS A 194 19.95 -3.98 -24.62
CA LYS A 194 19.92 -5.39 -24.23
C LYS A 194 19.18 -5.56 -22.90
N PRO A 195 18.17 -6.45 -22.81
CA PRO A 195 17.53 -6.74 -21.55
C PRO A 195 18.50 -7.45 -20.61
N THR A 196 18.43 -7.11 -19.32
CA THR A 196 19.14 -7.75 -18.23
C THR A 196 18.15 -8.16 -17.15
N LEU A 197 18.51 -9.17 -16.36
CA LEU A 197 17.76 -9.56 -15.18
C LEU A 197 18.09 -8.60 -14.03
N GLY A 198 17.06 -7.99 -13.47
CA GLY A 198 17.15 -7.13 -12.30
C GLY A 198 16.43 -7.74 -11.10
N GLY A 199 16.85 -7.31 -9.90
CA GLY A 199 16.18 -7.66 -8.66
C GLY A 199 16.49 -6.66 -7.55
N THR A 200 15.69 -6.68 -6.49
CA THR A 200 15.95 -5.93 -5.27
C THR A 200 15.39 -6.68 -4.07
N ASP A 201 15.95 -6.39 -2.92
CA ASP A 201 15.49 -6.88 -1.63
C ASP A 201 15.49 -5.69 -0.67
N PHE A 202 14.39 -5.45 0.05
CA PHE A 202 14.33 -4.35 0.99
C PHE A 202 13.34 -4.59 2.13
N TRP A 203 13.66 -4.02 3.29
CA TRP A 203 12.79 -3.93 4.45
C TRP A 203 12.19 -2.54 4.63
N LEU A 204 10.94 -2.52 5.08
CA LEU A 204 10.24 -1.36 5.60
C LEU A 204 9.70 -1.70 6.99
N ILE A 205 10.29 -1.10 8.03
CA ILE A 205 9.90 -1.33 9.42
C ILE A 205 9.34 -0.03 9.99
N GLN A 206 8.19 -0.10 10.64
CA GLN A 206 7.49 1.03 11.21
C GLN A 206 7.09 0.69 12.64
N SER A 207 7.57 1.47 13.60
CA SER A 207 7.15 1.38 15.00
C SER A 207 6.44 2.65 15.43
N LYS A 208 5.38 2.50 16.21
CA LYS A 208 4.61 3.60 16.77
C LYS A 208 4.34 3.36 18.25
N PHE A 209 4.55 4.42 19.02
CA PHE A 209 4.34 4.48 20.45
C PHE A 209 3.38 5.65 20.73
N ASP A 210 2.23 5.37 21.30
CA ASP A 210 1.29 6.38 21.78
C ASP A 210 1.14 6.22 23.30
N ILE A 211 1.47 7.27 24.04
CA ILE A 211 1.38 7.32 25.50
C ILE A 211 0.47 8.49 25.91
N THR A 212 -0.51 8.19 26.75
CA THR A 212 -1.40 9.15 27.38
C THR A 212 -1.03 9.22 28.86
N PHE A 213 -0.33 10.28 29.26
CA PHE A 213 0.07 10.47 30.66
C PHE A 213 -1.12 10.93 31.50
N THR A 214 -1.91 11.87 30.97
CA THR A 214 -3.12 12.40 31.59
C THR A 214 -4.17 12.68 30.51
N ASN A 215 -5.36 13.12 30.89
CA ASN A 215 -6.36 13.61 29.92
C ASN A 215 -5.95 14.91 29.18
N LYS A 216 -4.78 15.48 29.51
CA LYS A 216 -4.24 16.71 28.91
C LYS A 216 -2.88 16.52 28.23
N ILE A 217 -2.10 15.49 28.58
CA ILE A 217 -0.72 15.34 28.10
C ILE A 217 -0.58 14.01 27.37
N PHE A 218 -0.19 14.10 26.12
CA PHE A 218 -0.03 12.97 25.21
C PHE A 218 1.35 13.00 24.56
N TRP A 219 1.93 11.84 24.32
CA TRP A 219 3.18 11.68 23.60
C TRP A 219 3.04 10.60 22.54
N THR A 220 3.34 10.95 21.30
CA THR A 220 3.34 10.03 20.16
C THR A 220 4.72 10.02 19.54
N THR A 221 5.30 8.84 19.36
CA THR A 221 6.54 8.67 18.58
C THR A 221 6.32 7.67 17.46
N TYR A 222 6.80 8.02 16.28
CA TYR A 222 6.79 7.22 15.06
C TYR A 222 8.22 7.08 14.55
N ILE A 223 8.63 5.85 14.27
CA ILE A 223 9.94 5.54 13.69
C ILE A 223 9.71 4.67 12.47
N GLN A 224 10.31 5.03 11.35
CA GLN A 224 10.22 4.28 10.10
C GLN A 224 11.61 4.08 9.50
N TYR A 225 12.04 2.83 9.43
CA TYR A 225 13.20 2.40 8.66
C TYR A 225 12.74 1.99 7.26
N ASN A 226 13.24 2.63 6.23
CA ASN A 226 12.95 2.31 4.83
C ASN A 226 14.26 2.15 4.06
N GLU A 227 14.58 0.90 3.75
CA GLU A 227 15.79 0.53 3.02
C GLU A 227 15.73 0.95 1.55
N GLN A 228 14.53 0.93 0.93
CA GLN A 228 14.33 1.26 -0.49
C GLN A 228 14.74 2.70 -0.83
N VAL A 229 14.42 3.66 0.04
CA VAL A 229 14.83 5.08 -0.09
C VAL A 229 16.06 5.43 0.73
N LYS A 230 16.67 4.45 1.39
CA LYS A 230 17.79 4.62 2.32
C LYS A 230 17.49 5.73 3.34
N ASN A 231 16.43 5.57 4.12
CA ASN A 231 16.03 6.57 5.12
C ASN A 231 15.49 5.96 6.40
N VAL A 232 15.92 6.52 7.55
CA VAL A 232 15.25 6.32 8.84
C VAL A 232 14.56 7.62 9.21
N ASN A 233 13.24 7.61 9.33
CA ASN A 233 12.45 8.74 9.78
C ASN A 233 12.09 8.57 11.25
N LEU A 234 12.31 9.60 12.06
CA LEU A 234 11.87 9.71 13.43
C LEU A 234 10.97 10.94 13.56
N ASN A 235 9.76 10.77 14.05
CA ASN A 235 8.85 11.85 14.41
C ASN A 235 8.34 11.62 15.82
N SER A 236 8.65 12.54 16.73
CA SER A 236 8.18 12.50 18.12
C SER A 236 7.41 13.76 18.42
N ARG A 237 6.24 13.63 19.05
CA ARG A 237 5.31 14.72 19.30
C ARG A 237 4.79 14.65 20.72
N ILE A 238 4.99 15.70 21.48
CA ILE A 238 4.30 15.95 22.73
C ILE A 238 3.14 16.90 22.45
N GLN A 239 1.96 16.56 22.95
CA GLN A 239 0.76 17.39 22.88
C GLN A 239 0.28 17.71 24.29
N TRP A 240 0.11 19.00 24.57
CA TRP A 240 -0.50 19.48 25.80
C TRP A 240 -1.81 20.21 25.49
N ARG A 241 -2.93 19.62 25.91
CA ARG A 241 -4.26 20.19 25.86
C ARG A 241 -4.57 20.96 27.13
N TYR A 242 -4.38 22.27 27.11
CA TYR A 242 -4.61 23.13 28.27
C TYR A 242 -6.08 23.57 28.38
N LYS A 243 -6.82 23.64 27.26
CA LYS A 243 -8.28 23.86 27.20
C LYS A 243 -8.92 22.98 26.12
N PRO A 244 -10.24 22.74 26.15
CA PRO A 244 -10.94 22.10 25.04
C PRO A 244 -10.60 22.77 23.70
N ALA A 245 -10.27 21.95 22.69
CA ALA A 245 -9.85 22.40 21.36
C ALA A 245 -8.65 23.36 21.31
N SER A 246 -7.89 23.49 22.41
CA SER A 246 -6.72 24.37 22.50
C SER A 246 -5.51 23.58 22.97
N ASP A 247 -4.53 23.45 22.08
CA ASP A 247 -3.42 22.51 22.22
C ASP A 247 -2.08 23.21 21.92
N VAL A 248 -1.04 22.85 22.66
CA VAL A 248 0.36 23.11 22.32
C VAL A 248 0.99 21.81 21.85
N PHE A 249 1.71 21.84 20.74
CA PHE A 249 2.46 20.71 20.20
C PHE A 249 3.94 21.05 20.13
N LEU A 250 4.76 20.17 20.67
CA LEU A 250 6.20 20.16 20.43
C LEU A 250 6.52 18.95 19.57
N VAL A 251 6.99 19.17 18.35
CA VAL A 251 7.30 18.12 17.37
C VAL A 251 8.80 18.12 17.11
N TYR A 252 9.44 17.00 17.39
CA TYR A 252 10.80 16.68 16.96
C TYR A 252 10.72 15.79 15.72
N SER A 253 11.40 16.18 14.65
CA SER A 253 11.52 15.35 13.44
C SER A 253 12.97 15.24 13.03
N ASP A 254 13.39 14.01 12.73
CA ASP A 254 14.75 13.69 12.33
C ASP A 254 14.73 12.67 11.18
N ASN A 255 15.63 12.83 10.21
CA ASN A 255 15.82 11.88 9.14
C ASN A 255 17.28 11.47 9.06
N TYR A 256 17.56 10.18 9.08
CA TYR A 256 18.90 9.62 9.04
C TYR A 256 19.14 8.76 7.78
N LEU A 257 20.40 8.61 7.40
CA LEU A 257 20.86 7.54 6.51
C LEU A 257 20.93 6.20 7.28
N PRO A 258 20.39 5.10 6.73
CA PRO A 258 20.44 3.79 7.37
C PRO A 258 21.83 3.20 7.59
N SER A 259 22.82 3.59 6.77
CA SER A 259 24.16 3.00 6.75
C SER A 259 25.03 3.37 7.95
N ASP A 260 24.93 4.62 8.38
CA ASP A 260 25.84 5.26 9.35
C ASP A 260 25.07 6.13 10.37
N LEU A 261 23.74 6.18 10.28
CA LEU A 261 22.89 7.10 11.02
C LEU A 261 23.32 8.58 10.85
N GLY A 262 23.88 8.93 9.68
CA GLY A 262 24.18 10.31 9.33
C GLY A 262 22.89 11.15 9.24
N ILE A 263 22.87 12.32 9.88
CA ILE A 263 21.71 13.21 9.90
C ILE A 263 21.51 13.83 8.51
N LYS A 264 20.38 13.60 7.87
CA LYS A 264 19.96 14.30 6.65
C LYS A 264 19.30 15.63 6.96
N ASN A 265 18.35 15.62 7.89
CA ASN A 265 17.68 16.82 8.36
C ASN A 265 17.17 16.60 9.78
N ARG A 266 17.07 17.69 10.53
CA ARG A 266 16.56 17.72 11.90
C ARG A 266 15.76 18.99 12.11
N SER A 267 14.63 18.88 12.79
CA SER A 267 13.81 20.03 13.12
C SER A 267 13.11 19.86 14.46
N ILE A 268 12.92 20.99 15.13
CA ILE A 268 12.03 21.14 16.27
C ILE A 268 10.99 22.18 15.86
N VAL A 269 9.72 21.82 15.97
CA VAL A 269 8.60 22.70 15.64
C VAL A 269 7.70 22.83 16.86
N LEU A 270 7.47 24.07 17.28
CA LEU A 270 6.45 24.42 18.27
C LEU A 270 5.21 24.93 17.52
N LYS A 271 4.06 24.28 17.73
CA LYS A 271 2.77 24.74 17.21
C LYS A 271 1.83 25.03 18.37
N TRP A 272 1.16 26.17 18.31
CA TRP A 272 0.15 26.56 19.28
C TRP A 272 -1.19 26.79 18.59
N ASN A 273 -2.26 26.26 19.17
CA ASN A 273 -3.64 26.49 18.76
C ASN A 273 -4.45 27.00 19.96
N TYR A 274 -5.28 28.00 19.71
CA TYR A 274 -6.28 28.50 20.64
C TYR A 274 -7.65 28.57 19.96
N TRP A 275 -8.65 27.92 20.56
CA TRP A 275 -10.04 28.04 20.14
C TRP A 275 -10.69 29.25 20.80
N TRP A 276 -11.07 30.23 19.98
CA TRP A 276 -11.82 31.40 20.42
C TRP A 276 -13.29 31.02 20.51
N ASN A 277 -13.83 30.88 21.72
CA ASN A 277 -15.27 30.75 21.91
C ASN A 277 -15.85 32.17 22.03
N ILE A 278 -16.34 32.72 20.91
CA ILE A 278 -17.13 33.96 20.85
C ILE A 278 -18.60 33.57 20.90
#